data_AF-A0A7Y2H934-F1
#
_entry.id   AF-A0A7Y2H934-F1
#
_cell.length_a   1.000
_cell.length_b   1.000
_cell.length_c   1.000
_cell.angle_alpha   90.00
_cell.angle_beta   90.00
_cell.angle_gamma   90.00
#
_symmetry.space_group_name_H-M   'P 1'
#
loop_
_entity.id
_entity.type
_entity.pdbx_description
1 polymer ?
#
loop_
_entity_poly.entity_id
_entity_poly.type
_entity_poly.pdbx_seq_one_letter_code
_entity_poly.pdbx_strand_id
1 'polypeptide(L)' 'MPKKMKKKGNPSVHEELKGFDIKINSFGEMESNFKIDKLNDFLNENVEDKKLKEKKGEEE' A
#
# COMPACT_ATOMS: atom_id res chain seq x y z
N MET A 1 -24.49 -14.51 16.43
CA MET A 1 -23.46 -14.22 15.42
C MET A 1 -22.26 -13.58 16.11
N PRO A 2 -21.05 -14.15 16.04
CA PRO A 2 -19.89 -13.52 16.67
C PRO A 2 -19.57 -12.22 15.93
N LYS A 3 -19.66 -11.08 16.63
CA LYS A 3 -19.22 -9.78 16.11
C LYS A 3 -17.74 -9.89 15.78
N LYS A 4 -17.36 -9.75 14.50
CA LYS A 4 -15.96 -9.73 14.06
C LYS A 4 -15.24 -8.63 14.85
N MET A 5 -14.40 -9.03 15.80
CA MET A 5 -13.63 -8.10 16.62
C MET A 5 -12.72 -7.32 15.69
N LYS A 6 -12.89 -5.99 15.65
CA LYS A 6 -11.97 -5.10 14.92
C LYS A 6 -10.57 -5.36 15.50
N LYS A 7 -9.62 -5.82 14.67
CA LYS A 7 -8.23 -6.01 15.09
C LYS A 7 -7.73 -4.67 15.62
N LYS A 8 -7.57 -4.55 16.95
CA LYS A 8 -6.98 -3.38 17.60
C LYS A 8 -5.48 -3.57 17.56
N GLY A 9 -4.82 -2.92 16.61
CA GLY A 9 -3.37 -2.95 16.45
C GLY A 9 -2.98 -2.20 15.20
N ASN A 10 -1.77 -1.66 15.18
CA ASN A 10 -1.22 -1.05 13.98
C ASN A 10 -1.08 -2.12 12.89
N PRO A 11 -1.29 -1.78 11.61
CA PRO A 11 -1.05 -2.72 10.52
C PRO A 11 0.41 -3.18 10.55
N SER A 12 0.64 -4.47 10.30
CA SER A 12 1.98 -5.02 10.14
C SER A 12 2.52 -4.55 8.80
N VAL A 13 3.32 -3.49 8.82
CA VAL A 13 3.92 -2.84 7.66
C VAL A 13 5.45 -2.96 7.72
N HIS A 14 6.12 -2.72 6.60
CA HIS A 14 7.59 -2.70 6.53
C HIS A 14 8.16 -1.68 7.54
N GLU A 15 9.39 -1.89 8.01
CA GLU A 15 10.00 -1.01 9.02
C GLU A 15 10.06 0.45 8.56
N GLU A 16 10.30 0.68 7.27
CA GLU A 16 10.34 2.01 6.64
C GLU A 16 8.96 2.68 6.53
N LEU A 17 7.90 1.88 6.56
CA LEU A 17 6.51 2.31 6.55
C LEU A 17 5.90 2.26 7.96
N LYS A 18 6.71 2.09 9.02
CA LYS A 18 6.22 2.02 10.39
C LYS A 18 5.42 3.28 10.73
N GLY A 19 4.18 3.07 11.16
CA GLY A 19 3.25 4.15 11.46
C GLY A 19 2.43 4.62 10.26
N PHE A 20 2.56 4.00 9.08
CA PHE A 20 1.67 4.22 7.94
C PHE A 20 0.22 3.86 8.31
N ASP A 21 -0.69 4.81 8.08
CA ASP A 21 -2.12 4.67 8.30
C ASP A 21 -2.87 5.26 7.10
N ILE A 22 -3.88 4.52 6.65
CA ILE A 22 -4.70 4.87 5.49
C ILE A 22 -6.16 4.69 5.85
N LYS A 23 -6.96 5.72 5.62
CA LYS A 23 -8.39 5.76 5.93
C LYS A 23 -9.17 6.27 4.73
N ILE A 24 -10.39 5.80 4.62
CA ILE A 24 -11.37 6.30 3.65
C ILE A 24 -12.38 7.10 4.44
N ASN A 25 -12.54 8.37 4.12
CA ASN A 25 -13.51 9.23 4.79
C ASN A 25 -14.93 8.97 4.25
N SER A 26 -15.95 9.56 4.89
CA SER A 26 -17.36 9.34 4.48
C SER A 26 -17.70 9.86 3.09
N PHE A 27 -16.85 10.71 2.51
CA PHE A 27 -16.98 11.23 1.16
C PHE A 27 -16.27 10.34 0.12
N GLY A 28 -15.59 9.27 0.55
CA GLY A 28 -14.85 8.36 -0.33
C GLY A 28 -13.45 8.83 -0.67
N GLU A 29 -12.95 9.88 -0.02
CA GLU A 29 -11.59 10.36 -0.21
C GLU A 29 -10.60 9.53 0.61
N MET A 30 -9.39 9.37 0.06
CA MET A 30 -8.31 8.62 0.70
C MET A 30 -7.43 9.56 1.52
N GLU A 31 -7.38 9.33 2.82
CA GLU A 31 -6.54 10.06 3.76
C GLU A 31 -5.40 9.15 4.23
N SER A 32 -4.17 9.51 3.86
CA SER A 32 -2.95 8.85 4.36
C SER A 32 -2.11 9.84 5.16
N ASN A 33 -1.41 9.34 6.18
CA ASN A 33 -0.46 10.15 6.94
C ASN A 33 0.93 10.24 6.30
N PHE A 34 1.21 9.44 5.27
CA PHE A 34 2.43 9.50 4.47
C PHE A 34 2.16 10.22 3.15
N LYS A 35 3.19 10.89 2.64
CA LYS A 35 3.20 11.45 1.29
C LYS A 35 3.20 10.33 0.26
N ILE A 36 2.39 10.51 -0.79
CA ILE A 36 2.29 9.58 -1.92
C ILE A 36 3.64 9.39 -2.61
N ASP A 37 4.44 10.44 -2.74
CA ASP A 37 5.76 10.37 -3.37
C ASP A 37 6.68 9.35 -2.68
N LYS A 38 6.76 9.40 -1.34
CA LYS A 38 7.56 8.46 -0.55
C LYS A 38 7.05 7.02 -0.69
N LEU A 39 5.74 6.83 -0.82
CA LEU A 39 5.17 5.50 -1.03
C LEU A 39 5.52 4.97 -2.43
N ASN A 40 5.49 5.83 -3.45
CA ASN A 40 5.87 5.45 -4.81
C ASN A 40 7.35 5.08 -4.89
N ASP A 41 8.24 5.85 -4.26
CA ASP A 41 9.67 5.53 -4.20
C ASP A 41 9.90 4.16 -3.54
N PHE A 42 9.27 3.92 -2.38
CA PHE A 42 9.33 2.63 -1.70
C PHE A 42 8.87 1.48 -2.59
N LEU A 43 7.77 1.66 -3.33
CA LEU A 43 7.24 0.65 -4.24
C LEU A 43 8.17 0.43 -5.44
N ASN A 44 8.76 1.47 -6.02
CA ASN A 44 9.70 1.34 -7.13
C ASN A 44 10.97 0.58 -6.73
N GLU A 45 11.44 0.71 -5.48
CA GLU A 45 12.61 -0.01 -4.98
C GLU A 45 12.30 -1.46 -4.60
N ASN A 46 11.16 -1.70 -3.96
CA ASN A 46 10.85 -3.01 -3.36
C ASN A 46 9.94 -3.90 -4.22
N VAL A 47 9.26 -3.33 -5.22
CA VAL A 47 8.28 -4.04 -6.05
C VAL A 47 8.66 -3.89 -7.52
N GLU A 48 8.89 -5.01 -8.18
CA GLU A 48 9.13 -5.02 -9.62
C GLU A 48 7.84 -4.65 -10.38
N ASP A 49 7.96 -3.74 -11.35
CA ASP A 49 6.82 -3.32 -12.18
C ASP A 49 6.34 -4.48 -13.08
N LYS A 50 5.18 -5.03 -12.72
CA LYS A 50 4.53 -6.13 -13.45
C LYS A 50 4.16 -5.74 -14.88
N LYS A 51 3.86 -4.46 -15.16
CA LYS A 51 3.52 -4.00 -16.51
C LYS A 51 4.73 -4.05 -17.45
N LEU A 52 5.94 -3.91 -16.91
CA LEU A 52 7.18 -4.04 -17.69
C LEU A 52 7.56 -5.50 -17.93
N LYS A 53 7.19 -6.41 -17.02
CA LYS A 53 7.39 -7.85 -17.21
C LYS A 53 6.57 -8.41 -18.37
N GLU A 54 5.33 -7.96 -18.52
CA GLU A 54 4.46 -8.40 -19.61
C GLU A 54 5.03 -7.99 -20.98
N LYS A 55 5.60 -6.79 -21.10
CA LYS A 55 6.23 -6.33 -22.36
C LYS A 55 7.50 -7.10 -22.74
N LYS A 56 8.31 -7.54 -21.76
CA LYS A 56 9.50 -8.35 -22.05
C LYS A 56 9.18 -9.75 -22.56
N GLY A 57 7.99 -10.28 -22.27
CA GLY A 57 7.55 -11.59 -22.77
C GLY A 57 6.94 -11.56 -24.17
N GLU A 58 6.69 -10.37 -24.73
CA GLU A 58 6.12 -10.20 -26.08
C GLU A 58 7.18 -9.89 -27.15
N GLU A 59 8.45 -9.69 -26.76
CA GLU A 59 9.57 -9.43 -27.67
C GLU A 59 10.44 -10.68 -27.98
N GLU A 60 10.02 -11.89 -27.58
CA GLU A 60 10.65 -13.17 -27.97
C GLU A 60 9.83 -13.96 -29.02
#